data_AF-T2JU41-F1
#
_entry.id   AF-T2JU41-F1
#
_cell.length_a   1.000
_cell.length_b   1.000
_cell.length_c   1.000
_cell.angle_alpha   90.00
_cell.angle_beta   90.00
_cell.angle_gamma   90.00
#
_symmetry.space_group_name_H-M   'P 1'
#
loop_
_entity.id
_entity.type
_entity.pdbx_description
1 polymer ?
#
loop_
_entity_poly.entity_id
_entity_poly.type
_entity_poly.pdbx_seq_one_letter_code
_entity_poly.pdbx_strand_id
1 'polypeptide(L)'
;MRWSIFYQSWRSILKSRFLQLFLATFFSTLLLSHPLFAFSPPKTEIRGVWLTTNDTETLLDQPKLEEAIAELSRLNFNTVYPVVWNSGYALYPSAIAEKKEYNPLCIGVSKAKIH
;
A
#
# COMPACT_ATOMS: atom_id res chain seq x y z
N MET A 1 -58.77 22.99 -24.44
CA MET A 1 -59.01 23.30 -23.01
C MET A 1 -58.28 22.40 -22.00
N ARG A 2 -57.60 21.29 -22.37
CA ARG A 2 -56.94 20.38 -21.39
C ARG A 2 -55.56 20.81 -20.89
N TRP A 3 -54.90 21.75 -21.58
CA TRP A 3 -53.52 22.17 -21.29
C TRP A 3 -53.39 23.13 -20.10
N SER A 4 -54.40 23.97 -19.85
CA SER A 4 -54.36 24.93 -18.73
C SER A 4 -54.44 24.25 -17.37
N ILE A 5 -55.25 23.18 -17.24
CA ILE A 5 -55.42 22.40 -16.00
C ILE A 5 -54.08 21.74 -15.61
N PHE A 6 -53.36 21.20 -16.60
CA PHE A 6 -52.05 20.61 -16.39
C PHE A 6 -51.04 21.66 -15.89
N TYR A 7 -51.05 22.85 -16.49
CA TYR A 7 -50.16 23.95 -16.12
C TYR A 7 -50.48 24.54 -14.73
N GLN A 8 -51.76 24.60 -14.36
CA GLN A 8 -52.22 25.14 -13.08
C GLN A 8 -51.98 24.17 -11.91
N SER A 9 -52.19 22.87 -12.15
CA SER A 9 -51.79 21.81 -11.21
C SER A 9 -50.28 21.78 -11.04
N TRP A 10 -49.51 21.89 -12.12
CA TRP A 10 -48.05 21.97 -12.07
C TRP A 10 -47.55 23.19 -11.27
N ARG A 11 -48.19 24.36 -11.45
CA ARG A 11 -47.86 25.59 -10.71
C ARG A 11 -48.20 25.50 -9.21
N SER A 12 -49.23 24.72 -8.85
CA SER A 12 -49.62 24.48 -7.45
C SER A 12 -48.72 23.46 -6.78
N ILE A 13 -48.31 22.42 -7.52
CA ILE A 13 -47.31 21.43 -7.10
C ILE A 13 -45.96 22.09 -6.85
N LEU A 14 -45.51 22.98 -7.75
CA LEU A 14 -44.30 23.79 -7.60
C LEU A 14 -44.32 24.75 -6.39
N LYS A 15 -45.51 25.19 -5.96
CA LYS A 15 -45.69 26.07 -4.79
C LYS A 15 -45.97 25.32 -3.49
N SER A 16 -46.13 24.01 -3.54
CA SER A 16 -46.41 23.20 -2.36
C SER A 16 -45.23 23.24 -1.38
N ARG A 17 -45.48 23.77 -0.18
CA ARG A 17 -44.50 23.81 0.92
C ARG A 17 -44.02 22.41 1.29
N PHE A 18 -44.90 21.42 1.18
CA PHE A 18 -44.56 20.02 1.45
C PHE A 18 -43.54 19.48 0.43
N LEU A 19 -43.74 19.74 -0.86
CA LEU A 19 -42.82 19.29 -1.92
C LEU A 19 -41.45 19.97 -1.81
N GLN A 20 -41.44 21.25 -1.44
CA GLN A 20 -40.21 22.01 -1.23
C GLN A 20 -39.40 21.48 -0.05
N LEU A 21 -40.05 21.15 1.08
CA LEU A 21 -39.38 20.55 2.22
C LEU A 21 -38.82 19.17 1.87
N PHE A 22 -39.61 18.33 1.17
CA PHE A 22 -39.16 17.01 0.71
C PHE A 22 -37.92 17.11 -0.19
N LEU A 23 -37.96 17.98 -1.21
CA LEU A 23 -36.83 18.23 -2.10
C LEU A 23 -35.60 18.78 -1.36
N ALA A 24 -35.80 19.68 -0.39
CA ALA A 24 -34.71 20.23 0.41
C ALA A 24 -34.03 19.16 1.28
N THR A 25 -34.81 18.30 1.95
CA THR A 25 -34.25 17.16 2.69
C THR A 25 -33.57 16.16 1.76
N PHE A 26 -34.17 15.85 0.61
CA PHE A 26 -33.58 14.96 -0.38
C PHE A 26 -32.23 15.49 -0.88
N PHE A 27 -32.17 16.77 -1.27
CA PHE A 27 -30.92 17.41 -1.69
C PHE A 27 -29.90 17.51 -0.54
N SER A 28 -30.33 17.77 0.69
CA SER A 28 -29.44 17.81 1.85
C SER A 28 -28.82 16.44 2.14
N THR A 29 -29.62 15.37 2.09
CA THR A 29 -29.11 14.00 2.22
C THR A 29 -28.22 13.63 1.05
N LEU A 30 -28.56 14.03 -0.17
CA LEU A 30 -27.75 13.77 -1.35
C LEU A 30 -26.39 14.47 -1.23
N LEU A 31 -26.35 15.74 -0.81
CA LEU A 31 -25.13 16.51 -0.53
C LEU A 31 -24.26 15.92 0.57
N LEU A 32 -24.86 15.44 1.67
CA LEU A 32 -24.11 14.79 2.75
C LEU A 32 -23.61 13.39 2.39
N SER A 33 -24.26 12.72 1.44
CA SER A 33 -23.93 11.35 1.02
C SER A 33 -22.82 11.27 -0.02
N HIS A 34 -22.17 12.39 -0.34
CA HIS A 34 -21.06 12.39 -1.29
C HIS A 34 -19.89 11.59 -0.69
N PRO A 35 -19.40 10.53 -1.35
CA PRO A 35 -18.25 9.76 -0.88
C PRO A 35 -16.94 10.54 -1.11
N LEU A 36 -16.88 11.80 -0.71
CA LEU A 36 -15.67 12.64 -0.76
C LEU A 36 -14.53 12.04 0.06
N PHE A 37 -14.85 11.12 0.98
CA PHE A 37 -13.89 10.41 1.84
C PHE A 37 -13.60 8.97 1.40
N ALA A 38 -14.19 8.48 0.30
CA ALA A 38 -13.88 7.15 -0.23
C ALA A 38 -12.67 7.16 -1.20
N PHE A 39 -11.81 8.18 -1.09
CA PHE A 39 -10.57 8.23 -1.85
C PHE A 39 -9.56 7.25 -1.23
N SER A 40 -9.59 5.99 -1.65
CA SER A 40 -8.42 5.15 -1.48
C SER A 40 -7.30 5.80 -2.30
N PRO A 41 -6.13 6.13 -1.72
CA PRO A 41 -5.00 6.52 -2.54
C PRO A 41 -4.79 5.45 -3.61
N PRO A 42 -4.46 5.83 -4.86
CA PRO A 42 -4.17 4.86 -5.90
C PRO A 42 -3.09 3.92 -5.36
N LYS A 43 -3.42 2.64 -5.23
CA LYS A 43 -2.43 1.64 -4.84
C LYS A 43 -1.39 1.61 -5.94
N THR A 44 -0.17 2.03 -5.61
CA THR A 44 0.95 1.89 -6.53
C THR A 44 1.12 0.41 -6.84
N GLU A 45 1.26 0.08 -8.13
CA GLU A 45 1.54 -1.29 -8.54
C GLU A 45 2.87 -1.75 -7.91
N ILE A 46 2.85 -2.89 -7.22
CA ILE A 46 4.05 -3.45 -6.60
C ILE A 46 4.87 -4.16 -7.68
N ARG A 47 6.06 -3.64 -7.94
CA ARG A 47 7.06 -4.27 -8.80
C ARG A 47 8.16 -4.81 -7.91
N GLY A 48 7.91 -6.01 -7.42
CA GLY A 48 8.72 -6.68 -6.40
C GLY A 48 9.74 -7.63 -6.99
N VAL A 49 10.91 -7.72 -6.36
CA VAL A 49 11.92 -8.77 -6.64
C VAL A 49 12.31 -9.49 -5.36
N TRP A 50 12.54 -10.80 -5.45
CA TRP A 50 13.08 -11.61 -4.36
C TRP A 50 14.59 -11.61 -4.40
N LEU A 51 15.23 -11.25 -3.28
CA LEU A 51 16.67 -11.46 -3.10
C LEU A 51 16.86 -12.73 -2.30
N THR A 52 17.51 -13.70 -2.93
CA THR A 52 17.61 -15.07 -2.42
C THR A 52 18.89 -15.26 -1.62
N THR A 53 19.06 -16.46 -1.05
CA THR A 53 20.31 -16.83 -0.38
C THR A 53 21.52 -16.89 -1.32
N ASN A 54 21.31 -17.05 -2.63
CA ASN A 54 22.41 -17.04 -3.59
C ASN A 54 22.98 -15.63 -3.79
N ASP A 55 22.20 -14.59 -3.50
CA ASP A 55 22.58 -13.18 -3.65
C ASP A 55 23.31 -12.65 -2.40
N THR A 56 23.65 -13.51 -1.44
CA THR A 56 24.26 -13.12 -0.16
C THR A 56 25.59 -12.38 -0.35
N GLU A 57 26.40 -12.74 -1.35
CA GLU A 57 27.65 -12.01 -1.64
C GLU A 57 27.38 -10.56 -2.05
N THR A 58 26.33 -10.33 -2.85
CA THR A 58 25.88 -8.99 -3.26
C THR A 58 25.28 -8.23 -2.07
N LEU A 59 24.56 -8.93 -1.17
CA LEU A 59 23.94 -8.33 0.01
C LEU A 59 24.94 -7.92 1.10
N LEU A 60 26.04 -8.66 1.26
CA LEU A 60 27.07 -8.40 2.28
C LEU A 60 28.12 -7.38 1.81
N ASP A 61 28.29 -7.23 0.50
CA ASP A 61 29.20 -6.25 -0.12
C ASP A 61 28.43 -4.95 -0.38
N GLN A 62 28.66 -3.93 0.45
CA GLN A 62 27.92 -2.68 0.40
C GLN A 62 28.00 -1.97 -0.98
N PRO A 63 29.17 -1.84 -1.62
CA PRO A 63 29.25 -1.36 -3.00
C PRO A 63 28.39 -2.13 -4.00
N LYS A 64 28.41 -3.48 -3.98
CA LYS A 64 27.59 -4.29 -4.89
C LYS A 64 26.10 -4.17 -4.61
N LEU A 65 25.73 -4.07 -3.33
CA LEU A 65 24.35 -3.83 -2.93
C LEU A 65 23.83 -2.50 -3.47
N GLU A 66 24.61 -1.42 -3.33
CA GLU A 66 24.25 -0.10 -3.85
C GLU A 66 24.06 -0.11 -5.36
N GLU A 67 24.95 -0.78 -6.10
CA GLU A 67 24.83 -0.95 -7.55
C GLU A 67 23.57 -1.74 -7.94
N ALA A 68 23.33 -2.88 -7.30
CA ALA A 68 22.16 -3.73 -7.58
C ALA A 68 20.84 -3.00 -7.27
N ILE A 69 20.76 -2.26 -6.16
CA ILE A 69 19.58 -1.47 -5.82
C ILE A 69 19.38 -0.32 -6.82
N ALA A 70 20.46 0.33 -7.25
CA ALA A 70 20.39 1.37 -8.28
C ALA A 70 19.89 0.81 -9.63
N GLU A 71 20.31 -0.38 -10.02
CA GLU A 71 19.83 -1.06 -11.22
C GLU A 71 18.33 -1.40 -11.11
N LEU A 72 17.90 -1.99 -9.99
CA LEU A 72 16.49 -2.29 -9.73
C LEU A 72 15.63 -1.03 -9.79
N SER A 73 16.13 0.09 -9.25
CA SER A 73 15.44 1.39 -9.35
C SER A 73 15.33 1.88 -10.79
N ARG A 74 16.38 1.74 -11.62
CA ARG A 74 16.34 2.10 -13.06
C ARG A 74 15.35 1.23 -13.84
N LEU A 75 15.15 -0.02 -13.41
CA LEU A 75 14.19 -0.97 -13.99
C LEU A 75 12.74 -0.78 -13.47
N ASN A 76 12.49 0.22 -12.62
CA ASN A 76 11.19 0.52 -12.01
C ASN A 76 10.69 -0.53 -10.98
N PHE A 77 11.59 -1.33 -10.41
CA PHE A 77 11.26 -2.09 -9.20
C PHE A 77 11.13 -1.13 -8.03
N ASN A 78 10.11 -1.34 -7.20
CA ASN A 78 9.81 -0.47 -6.05
C ASN A 78 9.80 -1.20 -4.73
N THR A 79 9.93 -2.53 -4.74
CA THR A 79 9.90 -3.36 -3.55
C THR A 79 10.93 -4.48 -3.68
N VAL A 80 11.67 -4.74 -2.60
CA VAL A 80 12.67 -5.80 -2.52
C VAL A 80 12.33 -6.71 -1.35
N TYR A 81 12.33 -8.02 -1.57
CA TYR A 81 12.04 -9.04 -0.56
C TYR A 81 13.29 -9.87 -0.27
N PRO A 82 14.15 -9.44 0.68
CA PRO A 82 15.32 -10.23 1.06
C PRO A 82 14.92 -11.43 1.91
N VAL A 83 15.47 -12.60 1.59
CA VAL A 83 15.43 -13.74 2.48
C VAL A 83 16.32 -13.44 3.68
N VAL A 84 15.72 -13.37 4.88
CA VAL A 84 16.45 -13.13 6.15
C VAL A 84 16.55 -14.37 7.03
N TRP A 85 15.82 -15.43 6.66
CA TRP A 85 15.77 -16.71 7.35
C TRP A 85 15.61 -17.83 6.33
N ASN A 86 16.48 -18.83 6.39
CA ASN A 86 16.38 -20.02 5.55
C ASN A 86 16.85 -21.25 6.33
N SER A 87 16.12 -22.38 6.21
CA SER A 87 16.54 -23.69 6.71
C SER A 87 16.95 -23.73 8.19
N GLY A 88 16.31 -22.90 9.04
CA GLY A 88 16.61 -22.84 10.47
C GLY A 88 17.68 -21.83 10.86
N TYR A 89 18.20 -21.05 9.92
CA TYR A 89 19.28 -20.10 10.13
C TYR A 89 18.87 -18.67 9.81
N ALA A 90 19.25 -17.74 10.68
CA ALA A 90 19.19 -16.32 10.38
C ALA A 90 20.37 -15.93 9.47
N LEU A 91 20.09 -15.07 8.49
CA LEU A 91 21.08 -14.56 7.53
C LEU A 91 21.64 -13.18 7.94
N TYR A 92 21.45 -12.82 9.21
CA TYR A 92 21.94 -11.59 9.83
C TYR A 92 22.33 -11.88 11.28
N PRO A 93 23.20 -11.05 11.89
CA PRO A 93 23.59 -11.21 13.30
C PRO A 93 22.38 -11.10 14.23
N SER A 94 22.10 -12.16 14.99
CA SER A 94 20.96 -12.20 15.91
C SER A 94 21.35 -12.94 17.19
N ALA A 95 21.31 -12.22 18.31
CA ALA A 95 21.62 -12.77 19.64
C ALA A 95 20.68 -13.94 20.02
N ILE A 96 19.45 -13.96 19.50
CA ILE A 96 18.50 -15.06 19.74
C ILE A 96 18.87 -16.30 18.91
N ALA A 97 19.34 -16.11 17.68
CA ALA A 97 19.80 -17.22 16.83
C ALA A 97 21.08 -17.86 17.39
N GLU A 98 22.04 -17.02 17.80
CA GLU A 98 23.29 -17.47 18.44
C GLU A 98 23.02 -18.25 19.74
N LYS A 99 22.14 -17.74 20.60
CA LYS A 99 21.79 -18.37 21.87
C LYS A 99 21.14 -19.75 21.70
N LYS A 100 20.43 -19.97 20.59
CA LYS A 100 19.74 -21.24 20.31
C LYS A 100 20.59 -22.23 19.50
N GLU A 101 21.90 -21.97 19.32
CA GLU A 101 22.79 -22.80 18.50
C GLU A 101 22.33 -22.98 17.04
N TYR A 102 21.40 -22.14 16.57
CA TYR A 102 21.14 -21.96 15.15
C TYR A 102 22.28 -21.12 14.62
N ASN A 103 23.43 -21.76 14.37
CA ASN A 103 24.64 -21.10 13.89
C ASN A 103 24.26 -20.25 12.67
N PRO A 104 24.20 -18.91 12.77
CA PRO A 104 23.84 -18.10 11.61
C PRO A 104 24.80 -18.50 10.50
N LEU A 105 24.27 -18.72 9.30
CA LEU A 105 25.10 -18.85 8.11
C LEU A 105 25.70 -17.46 7.84
N CYS A 106 26.55 -16.99 8.76
CA CYS A 106 27.57 -16.02 8.52
C CYS A 106 28.53 -16.70 7.55
N ILE A 107 28.20 -16.70 6.27
CA ILE A 107 29.19 -16.89 5.23
C ILE A 107 30.16 -15.71 5.41
N GLY A 108 31.28 -15.95 6.09
CA GLY A 108 32.45 -15.09 6.02
C GLY A 108 32.71 -14.07 7.13
N VAL A 109 32.04 -14.08 8.28
CA VAL A 109 32.60 -13.36 9.44
C VAL A 109 33.50 -14.33 10.20
N SER A 110 34.73 -14.43 9.68
CA SER A 110 35.87 -14.89 10.47
C SER A 110 35.73 -14.36 11.89
N LYS A 111 35.86 -15.25 12.87
CA LYS A 111 36.07 -14.89 14.27
C LYS A 111 37.31 -13.98 14.35
N ALA A 112 37.15 -12.69 14.14
CA ALA A 112 38.05 -11.67 14.64
C ALA A 112 37.77 -11.56 16.15
N LYS A 113 38.22 -12.58 16.89
CA LYS A 113 38.50 -12.46 18.31
C LYS A 113 39.68 -11.50 18.40
N ILE A 114 39.39 -10.23 18.59
CA ILE A 114 40.38 -9.24 19.01
C ILE A 114 40.72 -9.61 20.45
N HIS A 115 41.97 -10.03 20.66
CA HIS A 115 42.60 -10.13 21.97
C HIS A 115 42.94 -8.75 22.49
#